data_AF-M6KRF4-F1
#
_entry.id   AF-M6KRF4-F1
#
_cell.length_a   1.000
_cell.length_b   1.000
_cell.length_c   1.000
_cell.angle_alpha   90.00
_cell.angle_beta   90.00
_cell.angle_gamma   90.00
#
_symmetry.space_group_name_H-M   'P 1'
#
loop_
_entity.id
_entity.type
_entity.pdbx_description
1 polymer ?
#
loop_
_entity_poly.entity_id
_entity_poly.type
_entity_poly.pdbx_seq_one_letter_code
_entity_poly.pdbx_strand_id
1 'polypeptide(L)' 'MLDNSELEMVLRRIEETLDVLAHNILSSNGVPKNIIIRAATEEILDIIQTH' A
#
# COMPACT_ATOMS: atom_id res chain seq x y z
N MET A 1 14.44 16.18 0.69
CA MET A 1 14.88 15.03 1.51
C MET A 1 13.92 14.98 2.67
N LEU A 2 13.14 13.92 2.80
CA LEU A 2 12.23 13.72 3.93
C LEU A 2 13.02 13.81 5.22
N ASP A 3 12.46 14.45 6.24
CA ASP A 3 12.97 14.27 7.60
C ASP A 3 12.89 12.77 7.96
N ASN A 4 13.82 12.26 8.77
CA ASN A 4 13.84 10.84 9.12
C ASN A 4 12.52 10.39 9.77
N SER A 5 11.86 11.30 10.50
CA SER A 5 10.54 11.07 11.10
C SER A 5 9.41 10.95 10.06
N GLU A 6 9.46 11.77 9.00
CA GLU A 6 8.51 11.73 7.88
C GLU A 6 8.72 10.48 7.03
N LEU A 7 9.97 10.10 6.80
CA LEU A 7 10.31 8.87 6.07
C LEU A 7 9.81 7.61 6.80
N GLU A 8 9.99 7.53 8.13
CA GLU A 8 9.44 6.42 8.92
C GLU A 8 7.91 6.34 8.85
N MET A 9 7.24 7.48 8.86
CA MET A 9 5.78 7.54 8.72
C MET A 9 5.32 7.07 7.33
N VAL A 10 5.99 7.50 6.26
CA VAL A 10 5.73 7.04 4.89
C VAL A 10 5.93 5.53 4.77
N LEU A 11 7.05 5.00 5.27
CA LEU A 11 7.34 3.57 5.23
C LEU A 11 6.30 2.74 5.99
N ARG A 12 5.88 3.19 7.18
CA ARG A 12 4.83 2.50 7.95
C ARG A 12 3.50 2.41 7.18
N ARG A 13 3.10 3.50 6.53
CA ARG A 13 1.85 3.50 5.72
C ARG A 13 1.94 2.56 4.52
N ILE A 14 3.12 2.45 3.91
CA ILE A 14 3.37 1.49 2.83
C ILE A 14 3.26 0.06 3.35
N GLU A 15 3.86 -0.25 4.51
CA GLU A 15 3.76 -1.57 5.15
C GLU A 15 2.31 -1.96 5.44
N GLU A 16 1.51 -1.05 6.02
CA GLU A 16 0.08 -1.27 6.29
C GLU A 16 -0.70 -1.59 5.00
N THR A 17 -0.41 -0.87 3.91
CA THR A 17 -1.04 -1.10 2.60
C THR A 17 -0.68 -2.47 2.03
N LEU A 18 0.58 -2.89 2.18
CA LEU A 18 1.05 -4.20 1.74
C LEU A 18 0.44 -5.35 2.55
N ASP A 19 0.23 -5.18 3.86
CA ASP A 19 -0.44 -6.16 4.71
C ASP A 19 -1.90 -6.37 4.29
N VAL A 20 -2.62 -5.28 4.00
CA VAL A 20 -4.00 -5.34 3.48
C VAL A 20 -4.03 -6.02 2.11
N LEU A 21 -3.08 -5.71 1.21
CA LEU A 21 -2.94 -6.37 -0.08
C LEU A 21 -2.74 -7.89 0.09
N ALA A 22 -1.81 -8.30 0.95
CA ALA A 22 -1.51 -9.69 1.21
C ALA A 22 -2.74 -10.43 1.74
N HIS A 23 -3.45 -9.82 2.71
CA HIS A 23 -4.70 -10.36 3.22
C HIS A 23 -5.71 -10.55 2.10
N ASN A 24 -5.98 -9.52 1.29
CA ASN A 24 -6.96 -9.55 0.22
C ASN A 24 -6.61 -10.55 -0.89
N ILE A 25 -5.33 -10.74 -1.23
CA ILE A 25 -4.92 -11.77 -2.22
C ILE A 25 -5.23 -13.19 -1.73
N LEU A 26 -5.10 -13.42 -0.42
CA LEU A 26 -5.29 -14.73 0.21
C LEU A 26 -6.76 -15.02 0.55
N SER A 27 -7.55 -13.98 0.86
CA SER A 27 -8.92 -14.13 1.34
C SER A 27 -10.01 -13.77 0.31
N SER A 28 -9.70 -13.00 -0.73
CA SER A 28 -10.71 -12.54 -1.69
C SER A 28 -11.12 -13.64 -2.67
N ASN A 29 -12.30 -14.21 -2.43
CA ASN A 29 -12.99 -15.06 -3.39
C ASN A 29 -13.93 -14.19 -4.23
N GLY A 30 -13.54 -13.90 -5.48
CA GLY A 30 -14.42 -13.27 -6.47
C GLY A 30 -13.91 -11.95 -7.04
N VAL A 31 -12.96 -11.28 -6.39
CA VAL A 31 -12.26 -10.13 -7.00
C VAL A 31 -11.00 -10.63 -7.72
N PRO A 32 -10.84 -10.34 -9.02
CA PRO A 32 -9.60 -10.63 -9.73
C PRO A 32 -8.38 -10.03 -9.03
N LYS A 33 -7.37 -10.87 -8.75
CA LYS A 33 -6.17 -10.48 -7.98
C LYS A 33 -5.42 -9.30 -8.59
N ASN A 34 -5.42 -9.18 -9.92
CA ASN A 34 -4.81 -8.05 -10.63
C ASN A 34 -5.48 -6.71 -10.31
N ILE A 35 -6.79 -6.69 -10.00
CA ILE A 35 -7.51 -5.47 -9.58
C ILE A 35 -7.06 -5.07 -8.17
N ILE A 36 -6.93 -6.05 -7.26
CA ILE A 36 -6.47 -5.82 -5.89
C ILE A 36 -5.03 -5.28 -5.89
N ILE A 37 -4.15 -5.88 -6.68
CA ILE A 37 -2.76 -5.43 -6.85
C ILE A 37 -2.71 -3.99 -7.38
N ARG A 38 -3.54 -3.67 -8.39
CA ARG A 38 -3.59 -2.31 -8.96
C ARG A 38 -4.03 -1.29 -7.92
N ALA A 39 -5.09 -1.57 -7.16
CA ALA A 39 -5.58 -0.66 -6.12
C ALA A 39 -4.51 -0.37 -5.06
N ALA A 40 -3.83 -1.41 -4.55
CA ALA A 40 -2.75 -1.23 -3.59
C ALA A 40 -1.54 -0.47 -4.16
N THR A 41 -1.26 -0.63 -5.46
CA THR A 41 -0.19 0.12 -6.13
C THR A 41 -0.52 1.60 -6.24
N GLU A 42 -1.78 1.94 -6.56
CA GLU A 42 -2.27 3.31 -6.63
C GLU A 42 -2.21 3.99 -5.25
N GLU A 43 -2.57 3.27 -4.19
CA GLU A 43 -2.50 3.78 -2.81
C GLU A 43 -1.06 4.03 -2.34
N ILE A 44 -0.13 3.12 -2.65
CA ILE A 44 1.31 3.34 -2.36
C ILE A 44 1.85 4.56 -3.12
N LEU A 45 1.46 4.73 -4.38
CA LEU A 45 1.86 5.91 -5.16
C LEU A 45 1.32 7.21 -4.55
N ASP A 46 0.08 7.22 -4.08
CA ASP A 46 -0.51 8.38 -3.39
C ASP A 46 0.22 8.70 -2.09
N ILE A 47 0.58 7.69 -1.29
CA ILE A 47 1.38 7.85 -0.07
C ILE A 47 2.71 8.54 -0.37
N ILE A 48 3.41 8.08 -1.43
CA ILE A 48 4.72 8.61 -1.82
C ILE A 48 4.62 10.02 -2.41
N GLN A 49 3.52 10.36 -3.11
CA GLN A 49 3.38 11.67 -3.77
C GLN A 49 2.90 12.77 -2.82
N THR A 50 2.27 12.40 -1.72
CA THR A 50 1.70 13.34 -0.73
C THR A 50 2.68 13.74 0.38
N HIS A 51 3.90 13.18 0.40
CA HIS A 51 4.95 13.44 1.39
C HIS A 51 6.29 13.70 0.68
#